data_AF-A0A7W1JL88-F1
#
_entry.id   AF-A0A7W1JL88-F1
#
_cell.length_a   1.000
_cell.length_b   1.000
_cell.length_c   1.000
_cell.angle_alpha   90.00
_cell.angle_beta   90.00
_cell.angle_gamma   90.00
#
_symmetry.space_group_name_H-M   'P 1'
#
loop_
_entity.id
_entity.type
_entity.pdbx_description
1 polymer ?
#
loop_
_entity_poly.entity_id
_entity_poly.type
_entity_poly.pdbx_seq_one_letter_code
_entity_poly.pdbx_strand_id
1 'polypeptide(L)'
;MVSPPSFLPNELSHYLSIPNKKEMVQKLLLIPTDLIEFFEIACDDPEWVEANPELIDLILRLTTKAYYLSLLPHHFAKAITKIIQQHYILLQKHLFFRPSLYFTVILYIEKQPKLINSLLFGSSSTFFNQLFKFNCFSRFQDEYTIKGVSQPLFMLIEEHISRGKIDSLWRHEQTEVLSLMRQAKSWDFPELVNECADVLKRYINVDNVIDTMINAHKNTFELWKTYSQEFFNSQDWGLKFIHGSVGELRVELLNYKEQTLEIFNEFSPWITHLTFGGRLSEDPSFGILIKKCPKLIGVDLTSTFQYIDQIDHLPVELIELNLSLCTWLKPVHFNKIGSQLPRLKSLILEGNLHLHYQSWGELSRIHQLIQLNLSNCSQITDEDIKNICRACPNLNELHLEANRKVTDFAINDIVHLCPKLSILNLNRCEEISDQALVEIGMHAFNLYDLSLVRCLNITDPALWKLVNLRYTLRRLNIKACDFSLMMIEKIRKQFPGLELLN
;
A
#
# COMPACT_ATOMS: atom_id res chain seq x y z
N MET A 1 39.49 11.39 -29.31
CA MET A 1 38.30 11.93 -28.62
C MET A 1 37.13 11.11 -29.08
N VAL A 2 36.24 10.71 -28.16
CA VAL A 2 35.01 9.98 -28.49
C VAL A 2 34.04 10.98 -29.11
N SER A 3 33.47 10.69 -30.28
CA SER A 3 32.40 11.53 -30.83
C SER A 3 31.22 11.53 -29.85
N PRO A 4 30.46 12.62 -29.70
CA PRO A 4 29.26 12.61 -28.85
C PRO A 4 28.17 11.72 -29.45
N PRO A 5 27.34 11.05 -28.62
CA PRO A 5 26.04 10.56 -29.05
C PRO A 5 25.18 11.70 -29.62
N SER A 6 24.29 11.36 -30.53
CA SER A 6 23.30 12.30 -31.04
C SER A 6 22.48 12.88 -29.90
N PHE A 7 22.23 14.20 -29.94
CA PHE A 7 21.43 14.92 -28.94
C PHE A 7 21.99 14.93 -27.51
N LEU A 8 23.27 14.62 -27.30
CA LEU A 8 23.88 14.75 -25.97
C LEU A 8 23.81 16.23 -25.48
N PRO A 9 23.23 16.50 -24.29
CA PRO A 9 23.16 17.82 -23.72
C PRO A 9 24.54 18.46 -23.54
N ASN A 10 24.61 19.78 -23.66
CA ASN A 10 25.85 20.53 -23.50
C ASN A 10 26.44 20.31 -22.10
N GLU A 11 25.59 20.13 -21.10
CA GLU A 11 25.93 19.85 -19.71
C GLU A 11 26.71 18.54 -19.57
N LEU A 12 26.46 17.54 -20.42
CA LEU A 12 27.15 16.24 -20.38
C LEU A 12 28.35 16.17 -21.36
N SER A 13 28.46 17.12 -22.30
CA SER A 13 29.53 17.13 -23.32
C SER A 13 30.95 17.17 -22.73
N HIS A 14 31.11 17.75 -21.53
CA HIS A 14 32.40 17.86 -20.87
C HIS A 14 33.01 16.50 -20.51
N TYR A 15 32.20 15.45 -20.30
CA TYR A 15 32.71 14.10 -20.03
C TYR A 15 33.51 13.53 -21.21
N LEU A 16 33.13 13.86 -22.45
CA LEU A 16 33.80 13.37 -23.67
C LEU A 16 35.17 14.00 -23.90
N SER A 17 35.45 15.13 -23.25
CA SER A 17 36.77 15.78 -23.30
C SER A 17 37.83 15.02 -22.51
N ILE A 18 37.43 14.09 -21.62
CA ILE A 18 38.32 13.28 -20.78
C ILE A 18 38.99 12.21 -21.66
N PRO A 19 40.32 12.24 -21.86
CA PRO A 19 40.99 11.30 -22.77
C PRO A 19 40.92 9.84 -22.31
N ASN A 20 40.88 9.62 -21.00
CA ASN A 20 40.84 8.31 -20.39
C ASN A 20 39.38 7.84 -20.19
N LYS A 21 38.94 6.86 -20.98
CA LYS A 21 37.58 6.29 -20.90
C LYS A 21 37.21 5.81 -19.50
N LYS A 22 38.16 5.25 -18.73
CA LYS A 22 37.90 4.76 -17.37
C LYS A 22 37.69 5.92 -16.40
N GLU A 23 38.49 6.96 -16.51
CA GLU A 23 38.32 8.18 -15.71
C GLU A 23 36.98 8.85 -16.02
N MET A 24 36.59 8.91 -17.30
CA MET A 24 35.30 9.44 -17.74
C MET A 24 34.14 8.71 -17.04
N VAL A 25 34.10 7.38 -17.12
CA VAL A 25 33.03 6.59 -16.48
C VAL A 25 33.07 6.70 -14.95
N GLN A 26 34.26 6.80 -14.36
CA GLN A 26 34.39 7.04 -12.91
C GLN A 26 33.81 8.38 -12.48
N LYS A 27 33.95 9.45 -13.29
CA LYS A 27 33.30 10.73 -13.01
C LYS A 27 31.78 10.67 -13.19
N LEU A 28 31.29 10.01 -14.24
CA LEU A 28 29.85 9.75 -14.39
C LEU A 28 29.27 9.00 -13.17
N LEU A 29 30.00 8.03 -12.61
CA LEU A 29 29.56 7.31 -11.41
C LEU A 29 29.51 8.16 -10.13
N LEU A 30 30.23 9.28 -10.07
CA LEU A 30 30.13 10.22 -8.93
C LEU A 30 28.82 11.00 -8.96
N ILE A 31 28.19 11.13 -10.13
CA ILE A 31 26.91 11.81 -10.33
C ILE A 31 25.95 10.83 -11.03
N PRO A 32 25.28 9.93 -10.30
CA PRO A 32 24.48 8.85 -10.89
C PRO A 32 23.37 9.30 -11.85
N THR A 33 22.86 10.52 -11.70
CA THR A 33 21.89 11.12 -12.63
C THR A 33 22.52 11.35 -14.00
N ASP A 34 23.73 11.89 -14.06
CA ASP A 34 24.48 12.10 -15.30
C ASP A 34 24.81 10.77 -15.96
N LEU A 35 25.16 9.74 -15.17
CA LEU A 35 25.38 8.40 -15.69
C LEU A 35 24.14 7.83 -16.39
N ILE A 36 22.97 7.97 -15.76
CA ILE A 36 21.72 7.45 -16.31
C ILE A 36 21.36 8.20 -17.59
N GLU A 37 21.37 9.53 -17.55
CA GLU A 37 21.03 10.37 -18.69
C GLU A 37 22.01 10.15 -19.86
N PHE A 38 23.33 10.12 -19.58
CA PHE A 38 24.33 9.81 -20.59
C PHE A 38 24.11 8.41 -21.20
N PHE A 39 23.83 7.40 -20.37
CA PHE A 39 23.69 6.03 -20.84
C PHE A 39 22.39 5.81 -21.62
N GLU A 40 21.29 6.45 -21.22
CA GLU A 40 20.01 6.46 -21.94
C GLU A 40 20.18 7.06 -23.34
N ILE A 41 20.73 8.28 -23.41
CA ILE A 41 20.96 8.99 -24.67
C ILE A 41 21.95 8.22 -25.57
N ALA A 42 22.99 7.62 -24.98
CA ALA A 42 23.91 6.78 -25.73
C ALA A 42 23.20 5.55 -26.33
N CYS A 43 22.29 4.91 -25.60
CA CYS A 43 21.56 3.73 -26.07
C CYS A 43 20.47 4.08 -27.10
N ASP A 44 19.94 5.30 -27.07
CA ASP A 44 19.05 5.87 -28.09
C ASP A 44 19.75 6.15 -29.43
N ASP A 45 21.08 6.08 -29.48
CA ASP A 45 21.90 6.20 -30.69
C ASP A 45 22.63 4.88 -31.04
N PRO A 46 21.99 3.96 -31.79
CA PRO A 46 22.57 2.66 -32.13
C PRO A 46 23.90 2.74 -32.88
N GLU A 47 24.06 3.72 -33.78
CA GLU A 47 25.30 3.92 -34.54
C GLU A 47 26.44 4.29 -33.59
N TRP A 48 26.15 5.12 -32.59
CA TRP A 48 27.12 5.48 -31.57
C TRP A 48 27.53 4.30 -30.69
N VAL A 49 26.58 3.47 -30.26
CA VAL A 49 26.86 2.24 -29.48
C VAL A 49 27.77 1.30 -30.26
N GLU A 50 27.49 1.11 -31.55
CA GLU A 50 28.31 0.26 -32.43
C GLU A 50 29.72 0.81 -32.67
N ALA A 51 29.86 2.14 -32.73
CA ALA A 51 31.15 2.80 -32.85
C ALA A 51 31.96 2.78 -31.53
N ASN A 52 31.31 2.60 -30.37
CA ASN A 52 31.93 2.72 -29.04
C ASN A 52 31.77 1.50 -28.12
N PRO A 53 32.02 0.26 -28.59
CA PRO A 53 31.73 -0.97 -27.84
C PRO A 53 32.50 -1.06 -26.51
N GLU A 54 33.77 -0.65 -26.50
CA GLU A 54 34.60 -0.69 -25.29
C GLU A 54 34.08 0.24 -24.17
N LEU A 55 33.48 1.37 -24.55
CA LEU A 55 32.96 2.34 -23.58
C LEU A 55 31.67 1.81 -22.96
N ILE A 56 30.80 1.17 -23.76
CA ILE A 56 29.61 0.48 -23.28
C ILE A 56 29.97 -0.64 -22.30
N ASP A 57 30.93 -1.50 -22.66
CA ASP A 57 31.41 -2.55 -21.76
C ASP A 57 31.98 -1.98 -20.46
N LEU A 58 32.62 -0.82 -20.52
CA LEU A 58 33.23 -0.18 -19.36
C LEU A 58 32.18 0.44 -18.44
N ILE A 59 31.15 1.10 -19.01
CA ILE A 59 30.00 1.62 -18.27
C ILE A 59 29.31 0.47 -17.53
N LEU A 60 28.91 -0.58 -18.25
CA LEU A 60 28.21 -1.73 -17.66
C LEU A 60 29.01 -2.40 -16.54
N ARG A 61 30.32 -2.62 -16.74
CA ARG A 61 31.20 -3.21 -15.71
C ARG A 61 31.34 -2.33 -14.47
N LEU A 62 31.66 -1.05 -14.65
CA LEU A 62 31.94 -0.17 -13.52
C LEU A 62 30.67 0.15 -12.74
N THR A 63 29.53 0.29 -13.41
CA THR A 63 28.20 0.41 -12.79
C THR A 63 27.89 -0.82 -11.94
N THR A 64 28.10 -2.02 -12.47
CA THR A 64 27.85 -3.26 -11.73
C THR A 64 28.75 -3.38 -10.50
N LYS A 65 30.04 -3.06 -10.67
CA LYS A 65 30.98 -3.03 -9.55
C LYS A 65 30.56 -2.00 -8.48
N ALA A 66 30.18 -0.80 -8.89
CA ALA A 66 29.72 0.25 -7.98
C ALA A 66 28.45 -0.17 -7.22
N TYR A 67 27.52 -0.85 -7.88
CA TYR A 67 26.32 -1.40 -7.25
C TYR A 67 26.65 -2.40 -6.12
N TYR A 68 27.53 -3.37 -6.39
CA TYR A 68 27.88 -4.38 -5.38
C TYR A 68 28.79 -3.85 -4.26
N LEU A 69 29.59 -2.82 -4.54
CA LEU A 69 30.37 -2.11 -3.52
C LEU A 69 29.55 -1.08 -2.73
N SER A 70 28.23 -1.02 -2.95
CA SER A 70 27.32 -0.06 -2.30
C SER A 70 27.67 1.41 -2.56
N LEU A 71 28.33 1.68 -3.70
CA LEU A 71 28.64 3.03 -4.20
C LEU A 71 27.53 3.57 -5.11
N LEU A 72 26.68 2.69 -5.65
CA LEU A 72 25.51 3.07 -6.45
C LEU A 72 24.22 2.61 -5.74
N PRO A 73 23.34 3.55 -5.33
CA PRO A 73 22.03 3.23 -4.75
C PRO A 73 21.16 2.33 -5.64
N HIS A 74 20.33 1.50 -5.00
CA HIS A 74 19.50 0.51 -5.70
C HIS A 74 18.54 1.11 -6.74
N HIS A 75 17.93 2.26 -6.47
CA HIS A 75 17.00 2.89 -7.42
C HIS A 75 17.70 3.34 -8.73
N PHE A 76 18.94 3.82 -8.65
CA PHE A 76 19.74 4.15 -9.83
C PHE A 76 20.17 2.89 -10.60
N ALA A 77 20.56 1.82 -9.89
CA ALA A 77 20.83 0.54 -10.54
C ALA A 77 19.59 0.00 -11.27
N LYS A 78 18.40 0.14 -10.69
CA LYS A 78 17.13 -0.24 -11.32
C LYS A 78 16.83 0.62 -12.56
N ALA A 79 17.16 1.91 -12.56
CA ALA A 79 17.02 2.77 -13.74
C ALA A 79 17.93 2.32 -14.90
N ILE A 80 19.21 2.02 -14.62
CA ILE A 80 20.12 1.46 -15.62
C ILE A 80 19.60 0.13 -16.16
N THR A 81 19.09 -0.75 -15.31
CA THR A 81 18.49 -2.02 -15.75
C THR A 81 17.30 -1.82 -16.67
N LYS A 82 16.45 -0.80 -16.44
CA LYS A 82 15.35 -0.47 -17.35
C LYS A 82 15.85 -0.03 -18.73
N ILE A 83 16.90 0.80 -18.79
CA ILE A 83 17.55 1.19 -20.06
C ILE A 83 18.07 -0.07 -20.77
N ILE A 84 18.75 -0.97 -20.04
CA ILE A 84 19.24 -2.22 -20.63
C ILE A 84 18.09 -3.06 -21.20
N GLN A 85 16.97 -3.17 -20.49
CA GLN A 85 15.79 -3.93 -20.94
C GLN A 85 15.16 -3.31 -22.20
N GLN A 86 15.03 -1.99 -22.25
CA GLN A 86 14.50 -1.27 -23.42
C GLN A 86 15.38 -1.46 -24.66
N HIS A 87 16.71 -1.45 -24.48
CA HIS A 87 17.69 -1.59 -25.57
C HIS A 87 18.33 -2.99 -25.61
N TYR A 88 17.64 -4.03 -25.12
CA TYR A 88 18.24 -5.36 -24.93
C TYR A 88 18.85 -5.93 -26.21
N ILE A 89 18.15 -5.81 -27.35
CA ILE A 89 18.62 -6.33 -28.65
C ILE A 89 19.97 -5.71 -29.05
N LEU A 90 20.12 -4.40 -28.83
CA LEU A 90 21.35 -3.64 -29.12
C LEU A 90 22.48 -4.02 -28.15
N LEU A 91 22.16 -4.17 -26.87
CA LEU A 91 23.13 -4.36 -25.80
C LEU A 91 23.49 -5.83 -25.53
N GLN A 92 22.74 -6.81 -26.02
CA GLN A 92 22.90 -8.23 -25.68
C GLN A 92 24.34 -8.73 -25.86
N LYS A 93 25.04 -8.28 -26.91
CA LYS A 93 26.44 -8.63 -27.20
C LYS A 93 27.44 -8.14 -26.14
N HIS A 94 27.06 -7.15 -25.33
CA HIS A 94 27.87 -6.53 -24.27
C HIS A 94 27.55 -7.08 -22.87
N LEU A 95 26.46 -7.85 -22.70
CA LEU A 95 25.99 -8.29 -21.39
C LEU A 95 26.73 -9.51 -20.84
N PHE A 96 27.48 -10.23 -21.69
CA PHE A 96 28.08 -11.52 -21.36
C PHE A 96 29.53 -11.62 -21.84
N PHE A 97 30.48 -11.49 -20.92
CA PHE A 97 31.88 -11.83 -21.20
C PHE A 97 32.64 -12.19 -19.92
N ARG A 98 33.69 -13.00 -20.09
CA ARG A 98 34.59 -13.45 -19.01
C ARG A 98 36.04 -13.16 -19.35
N PRO A 99 36.90 -12.99 -18.32
CA PRO A 99 36.60 -12.97 -16.89
C PRO A 99 36.08 -11.60 -16.41
N SER A 100 35.11 -11.57 -15.50
CA SER A 100 34.62 -10.32 -14.90
C SER A 100 34.03 -10.51 -13.50
N LEU A 101 34.86 -10.32 -12.48
CA LEU A 101 34.42 -10.24 -11.09
C LEU A 101 33.34 -9.14 -10.99
N TYR A 102 32.22 -9.44 -10.34
CA TYR A 102 31.01 -8.62 -10.24
C TYR A 102 30.07 -8.63 -11.44
N PHE A 103 30.49 -8.87 -12.69
CA PHE A 103 29.63 -8.60 -13.84
C PHE A 103 28.89 -9.85 -14.37
N THR A 104 29.61 -10.92 -14.64
CA THR A 104 29.05 -12.17 -15.18
C THR A 104 29.13 -13.30 -14.15
N VAL A 105 28.02 -13.95 -13.84
CA VAL A 105 27.95 -15.12 -12.92
C VAL A 105 27.48 -16.36 -13.69
N ILE A 106 28.03 -17.54 -13.37
CA ILE A 106 27.49 -18.82 -13.84
C ILE A 106 26.50 -19.33 -12.80
N LEU A 107 25.25 -19.49 -13.19
CA LEU A 107 24.26 -20.24 -12.42
C LEU A 107 24.12 -21.65 -12.97
N TYR A 108 24.29 -22.65 -12.11
CA TYR A 108 23.99 -24.03 -12.43
C TYR A 108 22.53 -24.31 -12.05
N ILE A 109 21.71 -24.55 -13.07
CA ILE A 109 20.29 -24.92 -12.94
C ILE A 109 20.16 -26.34 -13.47
N GLU A 110 19.76 -27.29 -12.63
CA GLU A 110 19.74 -28.73 -12.99
C GLU A 110 21.07 -29.24 -13.58
N LYS A 111 22.20 -28.77 -13.00
CA LYS A 111 23.59 -29.04 -13.44
C LYS A 111 23.98 -28.45 -14.80
N GLN A 112 23.10 -27.72 -15.47
CA GLN A 112 23.42 -27.01 -16.71
C GLN A 112 23.88 -25.58 -16.39
N PRO A 113 25.04 -25.14 -16.88
CA PRO A 113 25.55 -23.79 -16.65
C PRO A 113 24.79 -22.75 -17.49
N LYS A 114 24.44 -21.63 -16.86
CA LYS A 114 23.86 -20.45 -17.51
C LYS A 114 24.67 -19.21 -17.13
N LEU A 115 25.14 -18.48 -18.14
CA LEU A 115 25.79 -17.18 -17.93
C LEU A 115 24.72 -16.12 -17.74
N ILE A 116 24.77 -15.43 -16.62
CA ILE A 116 23.83 -14.37 -16.30
C ILE A 116 24.55 -13.05 -15.99
N ASN A 117 23.85 -11.95 -16.23
CA ASN A 117 24.30 -10.62 -15.86
C ASN A 117 23.86 -10.31 -14.42
N SER A 118 24.81 -10.13 -13.52
CA SER A 118 24.51 -9.94 -12.09
C SER A 118 23.84 -8.60 -11.78
N LEU A 119 24.03 -7.56 -12.61
CA LEU A 119 23.36 -6.27 -12.44
C LEU A 119 21.87 -6.44 -12.69
N LEU A 120 21.50 -7.03 -13.82
CA LEU A 120 20.09 -7.28 -14.17
C LEU A 120 19.39 -8.13 -13.12
N PHE A 121 19.97 -9.26 -12.73
CA PHE A 121 19.38 -10.13 -11.71
C PHE A 121 19.36 -9.46 -10.33
N GLY A 122 20.46 -8.84 -9.92
CA GLY A 122 20.61 -8.27 -8.58
C GLY A 122 19.92 -6.94 -8.37
N SER A 123 19.61 -6.16 -9.41
CA SER A 123 18.79 -4.95 -9.29
C SER A 123 17.29 -5.26 -9.35
N SER A 124 16.92 -6.38 -9.99
CA SER A 124 15.52 -6.76 -10.17
C SER A 124 14.98 -7.66 -9.05
N SER A 125 15.87 -8.24 -8.22
CA SER A 125 15.50 -9.12 -7.11
C SER A 125 16.43 -8.98 -5.92
N THR A 126 15.86 -8.82 -4.72
CA THR A 126 16.63 -8.80 -3.48
C THR A 126 17.26 -10.15 -3.17
N PHE A 127 16.57 -11.26 -3.51
CA PHE A 127 17.08 -12.61 -3.39
C PHE A 127 18.39 -12.77 -4.18
N PHE A 128 18.40 -12.40 -5.46
CA PHE A 128 19.60 -12.51 -6.29
C PHE A 128 20.69 -11.54 -5.85
N ASN A 129 20.33 -10.32 -5.43
CA ASN A 129 21.29 -9.38 -4.87
C ASN A 129 22.08 -9.98 -3.70
N GLN A 130 21.36 -10.58 -2.74
CA GLN A 130 21.96 -11.24 -1.58
C GLN A 130 22.74 -12.48 -1.98
N LEU A 131 22.20 -13.30 -2.90
CA LEU A 131 22.86 -14.48 -3.42
C LEU A 131 24.24 -14.14 -3.97
N PHE A 132 24.35 -13.14 -4.86
CA PHE A 132 25.64 -12.76 -5.44
C PHE A 132 26.57 -12.10 -4.42
N LYS A 133 26.05 -11.20 -3.57
CA LYS A 133 26.87 -10.54 -2.52
C LYS A 133 27.53 -11.55 -1.59
N PHE A 134 26.75 -12.47 -1.02
CA PHE A 134 27.24 -13.36 0.03
C PHE A 134 27.89 -14.63 -0.50
N ASN A 135 27.36 -15.20 -1.57
CA ASN A 135 27.84 -16.49 -2.06
C ASN A 135 28.86 -16.34 -3.18
N CYS A 136 28.79 -15.30 -4.00
CA CYS A 136 29.77 -15.12 -5.09
C CYS A 136 30.91 -14.20 -4.63
N PHE A 137 30.62 -12.92 -4.42
CA PHE A 137 31.66 -11.90 -4.28
C PHE A 137 32.41 -11.97 -2.95
N SER A 138 31.72 -12.24 -1.83
CA SER A 138 32.37 -12.41 -0.52
C SER A 138 33.32 -13.62 -0.48
N ARG A 139 33.10 -14.61 -1.36
CA ARG A 139 33.91 -15.84 -1.45
C ARG A 139 34.86 -15.83 -2.65
N PHE A 140 34.93 -14.72 -3.39
CA PHE A 140 35.72 -14.59 -4.61
C PHE A 140 35.44 -15.69 -5.66
N GLN A 141 34.19 -16.14 -5.76
CA GLN A 141 33.74 -17.09 -6.78
C GLN A 141 32.71 -16.42 -7.71
N ASP A 142 32.61 -16.89 -8.94
CA ASP A 142 31.69 -16.36 -9.96
C ASP A 142 30.67 -17.41 -10.43
N GLU A 143 30.48 -18.45 -9.62
CA GLU A 143 29.56 -19.55 -9.90
C GLU A 143 28.72 -19.95 -8.68
N TYR A 144 27.47 -20.38 -8.93
CA TYR A 144 26.57 -20.84 -7.88
C TYR A 144 25.54 -21.86 -8.42
N THR A 145 25.19 -22.87 -7.61
CA THR A 145 24.15 -23.85 -7.97
C THR A 145 22.82 -23.49 -7.29
N ILE A 146 21.78 -23.25 -8.08
CA ILE A 146 20.42 -23.06 -7.59
C ILE A 146 19.66 -24.38 -7.69
N LYS A 147 18.99 -24.76 -6.60
CA LYS A 147 18.21 -25.99 -6.49
C LYS A 147 16.71 -25.67 -6.56
N GLY A 148 15.92 -26.64 -7.01
CA GLY A 148 14.45 -26.57 -6.95
C GLY A 148 13.78 -25.79 -8.07
N VAL A 149 14.50 -25.44 -9.14
CA VAL A 149 13.96 -24.75 -10.32
C VAL A 149 14.34 -25.52 -11.58
N SER A 150 13.35 -25.75 -12.44
CA SER A 150 13.55 -26.41 -13.73
C SER A 150 14.13 -25.45 -14.77
N GLN A 151 14.84 -25.99 -15.77
CA GLN A 151 15.35 -25.20 -16.88
C GLN A 151 14.28 -24.36 -17.62
N PRO A 152 13.11 -24.90 -18.01
CA PRO A 152 12.07 -24.12 -18.67
C PRO A 152 11.58 -22.93 -17.84
N LEU A 153 11.40 -23.15 -16.52
CA LEU A 153 10.94 -22.09 -15.61
C LEU A 153 11.98 -20.98 -15.47
N PHE A 154 13.26 -21.36 -15.37
CA PHE A 154 14.35 -20.39 -15.29
C PHE A 154 14.46 -19.54 -16.56
N MET A 155 14.26 -20.13 -17.74
CA MET A 155 14.30 -19.38 -19.01
C MET A 155 13.23 -18.27 -19.07
N LEU A 156 12.03 -18.52 -18.53
CA LEU A 156 10.99 -17.49 -18.45
C LEU A 156 11.40 -16.33 -17.52
N ILE A 157 12.01 -16.64 -16.38
CA ILE A 157 12.53 -15.63 -15.45
C ILE A 157 13.68 -14.85 -16.08
N GLU A 158 14.58 -15.52 -16.78
CA GLU A 158 15.69 -14.91 -17.51
C GLU A 158 15.18 -13.98 -18.62
N GLU A 159 14.14 -14.38 -19.36
CA GLU A 159 13.48 -13.54 -20.37
C GLU A 159 12.91 -12.26 -19.73
N HIS A 160 12.13 -12.40 -18.64
CA HIS A 160 11.58 -11.26 -17.89
C HIS A 160 12.69 -10.31 -17.42
N ILE A 161 13.75 -10.83 -16.82
CA ILE A 161 14.85 -10.00 -16.31
C ILE A 161 15.57 -9.27 -17.44
N SER A 162 15.76 -9.95 -18.58
CA SER A 162 16.51 -9.44 -19.72
C SER A 162 15.73 -8.39 -20.51
N ARG A 163 14.41 -8.58 -20.65
CA ARG A 163 13.55 -7.77 -21.53
C ARG A 163 12.52 -6.90 -20.80
N GLY A 164 12.41 -7.07 -19.47
CA GLY A 164 11.41 -6.42 -18.63
C GLY A 164 10.01 -7.03 -18.73
N LYS A 165 9.82 -8.09 -19.52
CA LYS A 165 8.54 -8.79 -19.75
C LYS A 165 8.76 -10.15 -20.39
N ILE A 166 7.72 -10.98 -20.40
CA ILE A 166 7.69 -12.26 -21.14
C ILE A 166 6.61 -12.16 -22.23
N ASP A 167 7.03 -11.98 -23.49
CA ASP A 167 6.10 -11.75 -24.61
C ASP A 167 5.19 -12.96 -24.88
N SER A 168 5.64 -14.15 -24.51
CA SER A 168 4.97 -15.42 -24.73
C SER A 168 4.19 -15.93 -23.53
N LEU A 169 4.14 -15.21 -22.40
CA LEU A 169 3.56 -15.73 -21.14
C LEU A 169 2.11 -16.17 -21.30
N TRP A 170 1.33 -15.45 -22.10
CA TRP A 170 -0.06 -15.77 -22.40
C TRP A 170 -0.24 -17.10 -23.18
N ARG A 171 0.82 -17.70 -23.72
CA ARG A 171 0.73 -19.01 -24.41
C ARG A 171 0.87 -20.20 -23.46
N HIS A 172 1.32 -19.96 -22.23
CA HIS A 172 1.56 -21.00 -21.24
C HIS A 172 0.28 -21.47 -20.56
N GLU A 173 0.30 -22.72 -20.10
CA GLU A 173 -0.81 -23.33 -19.37
C GLU A 173 -0.88 -22.81 -17.92
N GLN A 174 -2.06 -22.98 -17.29
CA GLN A 174 -2.31 -22.49 -15.93
C GLN A 174 -1.28 -22.99 -14.90
N THR A 175 -0.89 -24.26 -14.99
CA THR A 175 0.06 -24.90 -14.06
C THR A 175 1.46 -24.32 -14.18
N GLU A 176 1.91 -24.03 -15.40
CA GLU A 176 3.21 -23.44 -15.69
C GLU A 176 3.28 -21.99 -15.18
N VAL A 177 2.27 -21.18 -15.50
CA VAL A 177 2.19 -19.78 -15.03
C VAL A 177 2.09 -19.71 -13.51
N LEU A 178 1.35 -20.62 -12.88
CA LEU A 178 1.27 -20.69 -11.41
C LEU A 178 2.60 -21.09 -10.77
N SER A 179 3.35 -22.01 -11.39
CA SER A 179 4.71 -22.36 -10.97
C SER A 179 5.64 -21.15 -11.06
N LEU A 180 5.56 -20.41 -12.17
CA LEU A 180 6.32 -19.18 -12.39
C LEU A 180 5.98 -18.12 -11.35
N MET A 181 4.69 -17.88 -11.08
CA MET A 181 4.25 -16.91 -10.10
C MET A 181 4.77 -17.23 -8.69
N ARG A 182 4.73 -18.52 -8.29
CA ARG A 182 5.28 -18.98 -7.00
C ARG A 182 6.79 -18.77 -6.93
N GLN A 183 7.51 -19.12 -8.00
CA GLN A 183 8.96 -18.94 -8.04
C GLN A 183 9.34 -17.45 -8.02
N ALA A 184 8.66 -16.64 -8.82
CA ALA A 184 8.83 -15.19 -8.88
C ALA A 184 8.63 -14.55 -7.50
N LYS A 185 7.58 -14.94 -6.76
CA LYS A 185 7.37 -14.49 -5.39
C LYS A 185 8.51 -14.92 -4.46
N SER A 186 8.94 -16.18 -4.52
CA SER A 186 10.02 -16.68 -3.65
C SER A 186 11.38 -16.00 -3.91
N TRP A 187 11.58 -15.51 -5.13
CA TRP A 187 12.76 -14.76 -5.53
C TRP A 187 12.53 -13.24 -5.54
N ASP A 188 11.42 -12.76 -4.97
CA ASP A 188 11.13 -11.33 -4.83
C ASP A 188 11.10 -10.55 -6.16
N PHE A 189 10.33 -11.05 -7.13
CA PHE A 189 10.01 -10.38 -8.40
C PHE A 189 8.54 -9.93 -8.43
N PRO A 190 8.19 -8.78 -7.82
CA PRO A 190 6.79 -8.34 -7.71
C PRO A 190 6.14 -8.03 -9.08
N GLU A 191 6.90 -7.50 -10.03
CA GLU A 191 6.41 -7.17 -11.38
C GLU A 191 6.00 -8.45 -12.13
N LEU A 192 6.84 -9.49 -12.11
CA LEU A 192 6.54 -10.80 -12.69
C LEU A 192 5.37 -11.52 -11.99
N VAL A 193 5.23 -11.38 -10.67
CA VAL A 193 4.06 -11.92 -9.94
C VAL A 193 2.76 -11.32 -10.48
N ASN A 194 2.75 -10.01 -10.74
CA ASN A 194 1.59 -9.33 -11.30
C ASN A 194 1.31 -9.73 -12.75
N GLU A 195 2.35 -9.82 -13.60
CA GLU A 195 2.22 -10.33 -14.98
C GLU A 195 1.63 -11.76 -15.01
N CYS A 196 2.07 -12.63 -14.09
CA CYS A 196 1.50 -13.97 -13.98
C CYS A 196 0.03 -13.93 -13.53
N ALA A 197 -0.33 -13.09 -12.56
CA ALA A 197 -1.71 -12.92 -12.11
C ALA A 197 -2.63 -12.44 -13.25
N ASP A 198 -2.12 -11.52 -14.08
CA ASP A 198 -2.79 -11.00 -15.27
C ASP A 198 -3.10 -12.07 -16.31
N VAL A 199 -2.20 -13.05 -16.48
CA VAL A 199 -2.47 -14.21 -17.35
C VAL A 199 -3.39 -15.21 -16.66
N LEU A 200 -3.21 -15.45 -15.36
CA LEU A 200 -4.00 -16.41 -14.60
C LEU A 200 -5.48 -16.03 -14.46
N LYS A 201 -5.82 -14.74 -14.56
CA LYS A 201 -7.22 -14.27 -14.46
C LYS A 201 -8.17 -14.92 -15.46
N ARG A 202 -7.68 -15.27 -16.66
CA ARG A 202 -8.50 -15.91 -17.70
C ARG A 202 -8.91 -17.36 -17.38
N TYR A 203 -8.26 -17.97 -16.40
CA TYR A 203 -8.56 -19.33 -15.96
C TYR A 203 -9.56 -19.37 -14.81
N ILE A 204 -9.96 -18.21 -14.27
CA ILE A 204 -10.94 -18.13 -13.20
C ILE A 204 -12.33 -18.39 -13.78
N ASN A 205 -13.03 -19.36 -13.20
CA ASN A 205 -14.39 -19.72 -13.60
C ASN A 205 -15.21 -20.18 -12.38
N VAL A 206 -16.49 -20.48 -12.61
CA VAL A 206 -17.44 -20.88 -11.57
C VAL A 206 -16.97 -22.13 -10.81
N ASP A 207 -16.33 -23.07 -11.49
CA ASP A 207 -15.93 -24.35 -10.90
C ASP A 207 -14.68 -24.24 -10.01
N ASN A 208 -13.82 -23.24 -10.23
CA ASN A 208 -12.52 -23.14 -9.57
C ASN A 208 -12.28 -21.86 -8.76
N VAL A 209 -13.17 -20.86 -8.80
CA VAL A 209 -12.91 -19.56 -8.17
C VAL A 209 -12.71 -19.67 -6.65
N ILE A 210 -13.41 -20.60 -5.98
CA ILE A 210 -13.27 -20.81 -4.53
C ILE A 210 -11.83 -21.23 -4.20
N ASP A 211 -11.34 -22.31 -4.81
CA ASP A 211 -9.98 -22.81 -4.62
C ASP A 211 -8.93 -21.78 -5.04
N THR A 212 -9.18 -21.09 -6.15
CA THR A 212 -8.30 -20.04 -6.69
C THR A 212 -8.13 -18.92 -5.65
N MET A 213 -9.23 -18.43 -5.08
CA MET A 213 -9.20 -17.34 -4.11
C MET A 213 -8.54 -17.75 -2.80
N ILE A 214 -8.82 -18.97 -2.31
CA ILE A 214 -8.17 -19.52 -1.11
C ILE A 214 -6.66 -19.62 -1.33
N ASN A 215 -6.24 -20.15 -2.48
CA ASN A 215 -4.83 -20.28 -2.85
C ASN A 215 -4.14 -18.91 -2.99
N ALA A 216 -4.81 -17.95 -3.63
CA ALA A 216 -4.33 -16.57 -3.76
C ALA A 216 -4.16 -15.90 -2.40
N HIS A 217 -5.13 -16.03 -1.49
CA HIS A 217 -5.06 -15.47 -0.14
C HIS A 217 -3.96 -16.12 0.71
N LYS A 218 -3.89 -17.46 0.76
CA LYS A 218 -2.86 -18.19 1.53
C LYS A 218 -1.44 -17.83 1.10
N ASN A 219 -1.26 -17.58 -0.20
CA ASN A 219 0.02 -17.22 -0.79
C ASN A 219 0.14 -15.72 -1.04
N THR A 220 -0.68 -14.86 -0.42
CA THR A 220 -0.62 -13.38 -0.52
C THR A 220 -0.40 -12.87 -1.95
N PHE A 221 -1.07 -13.48 -2.93
CA PHE A 221 -1.09 -13.04 -4.32
C PHE A 221 -2.21 -12.02 -4.50
N GLU A 222 -1.99 -10.78 -4.05
CA GLU A 222 -3.06 -9.78 -3.90
C GLU A 222 -3.76 -9.46 -5.22
N LEU A 223 -3.04 -9.27 -6.34
CA LEU A 223 -3.68 -8.97 -7.62
C LEU A 223 -4.57 -10.13 -8.11
N TRP A 224 -4.08 -11.37 -7.96
CA TRP A 224 -4.86 -12.56 -8.36
C TRP A 224 -6.07 -12.79 -7.45
N LYS A 225 -5.93 -12.49 -6.15
CA LYS A 225 -7.03 -12.47 -5.19
C LYS A 225 -8.08 -11.44 -5.59
N THR A 226 -7.68 -10.23 -5.98
CA THR A 226 -8.61 -9.19 -6.46
C THR A 226 -9.41 -9.67 -7.68
N TYR A 227 -8.75 -10.23 -8.71
CA TYR A 227 -9.46 -10.79 -9.86
C TYR A 227 -10.42 -11.93 -9.48
N SER A 228 -10.03 -12.77 -8.53
CA SER A 228 -10.88 -13.84 -8.02
C SER A 228 -12.10 -13.30 -7.28
N GLN A 229 -11.93 -12.24 -6.48
CA GLN A 229 -13.01 -11.57 -5.76
C GLN A 229 -13.97 -10.86 -6.72
N GLU A 230 -13.47 -10.18 -7.74
CA GLU A 230 -14.29 -9.54 -8.78
C GLU A 230 -15.14 -10.57 -9.53
N PHE A 231 -14.52 -11.69 -9.95
CA PHE A 231 -15.26 -12.78 -10.58
C PHE A 231 -16.29 -13.38 -9.63
N PHE A 232 -15.92 -13.71 -8.39
CA PHE A 232 -16.82 -14.27 -7.38
C PHE A 232 -18.02 -13.34 -7.14
N ASN A 233 -17.77 -12.04 -6.98
CA ASN A 233 -18.80 -11.03 -6.72
C ASN A 233 -19.76 -10.79 -7.89
N SER A 234 -19.38 -11.21 -9.11
CA SER A 234 -20.29 -11.21 -10.25
C SER A 234 -21.32 -12.35 -10.21
N GLN A 235 -21.14 -13.32 -9.30
CA GLN A 235 -22.04 -14.44 -9.07
C GLN A 235 -23.05 -14.11 -7.96
N ASP A 236 -24.27 -14.65 -8.07
CA ASP A 236 -25.31 -14.51 -7.04
C ASP A 236 -25.26 -15.67 -6.04
N TRP A 237 -24.20 -15.71 -5.23
CA TRP A 237 -23.99 -16.77 -4.22
C TRP A 237 -24.37 -16.37 -2.79
N GLY A 238 -24.97 -15.18 -2.62
CA GLY A 238 -25.37 -14.68 -1.31
C GLY A 238 -24.22 -14.26 -0.39
N LEU A 239 -23.01 -14.18 -0.92
CA LEU A 239 -21.80 -13.73 -0.24
C LEU A 239 -21.07 -12.77 -1.17
N LYS A 240 -20.48 -11.71 -0.62
CA LYS A 240 -19.70 -10.74 -1.38
C LYS A 240 -18.39 -10.42 -0.67
N PHE A 241 -17.31 -10.36 -1.42
CA PHE A 241 -16.02 -9.89 -0.92
C PHE A 241 -15.92 -8.38 -1.02
N ILE A 242 -15.46 -7.76 0.05
CA ILE A 242 -15.18 -6.33 0.12
C ILE A 242 -13.67 -6.15 0.02
N HIS A 243 -13.23 -5.06 -0.62
CA HIS A 243 -11.82 -4.70 -0.65
C HIS A 243 -11.29 -4.45 0.77
N GLY A 244 -10.07 -4.90 1.05
CA GLY A 244 -9.43 -4.79 2.35
C GLY A 244 -7.91 -4.69 2.21
N SER A 245 -7.24 -4.50 3.33
CA SER A 245 -5.78 -4.43 3.38
C SER A 245 -5.12 -5.77 3.03
N VAL A 246 -3.82 -5.75 2.75
CA VAL A 246 -3.03 -6.96 2.49
C VAL A 246 -3.20 -7.96 3.64
N GLY A 247 -3.50 -9.21 3.31
CA GLY A 247 -3.74 -10.27 4.29
C GLY A 247 -5.13 -10.27 4.93
N GLU A 248 -5.98 -9.28 4.68
CA GLU A 248 -7.38 -9.32 5.12
C GLU A 248 -8.25 -10.10 4.15
N LEU A 249 -9.28 -10.74 4.68
CA LEU A 249 -10.41 -11.29 3.93
C LEU A 249 -11.69 -10.70 4.53
N ARG A 250 -12.27 -9.71 3.83
CA ARG A 250 -13.50 -9.02 4.25
C ARG A 250 -14.68 -9.57 3.45
N VAL A 251 -15.72 -9.98 4.16
CA VAL A 251 -16.89 -10.67 3.59
C VAL A 251 -18.17 -10.02 4.08
N GLU A 252 -19.05 -9.69 3.16
CA GLU A 252 -20.44 -9.35 3.40
C GLU A 252 -21.32 -10.56 3.15
N LEU A 253 -22.07 -10.97 4.17
CA LEU A 253 -23.07 -12.01 4.05
C LEU A 253 -24.39 -11.36 3.64
N LEU A 254 -25.03 -11.87 2.57
CA LEU A 254 -26.25 -11.28 2.01
C LEU A 254 -27.51 -12.10 2.34
N ASN A 255 -27.36 -13.39 2.65
CA ASN A 255 -28.44 -14.26 3.11
C ASN A 255 -27.90 -15.52 3.83
N TYR A 256 -28.81 -16.29 4.45
CA TYR A 256 -28.51 -17.55 5.15
C TYR A 256 -28.98 -18.80 4.39
N LYS A 257 -29.06 -18.75 3.04
CA LYS A 257 -29.42 -19.94 2.26
C LYS A 257 -28.35 -21.03 2.43
N GLU A 258 -28.77 -22.29 2.35
CA GLU A 258 -27.88 -23.45 2.52
C GLU A 258 -26.63 -23.38 1.63
N GLN A 259 -26.79 -23.12 0.34
CA GLN A 259 -25.68 -22.92 -0.60
C GLN A 259 -24.71 -21.79 -0.16
N THR A 260 -25.24 -20.67 0.33
CA THR A 260 -24.41 -19.56 0.83
C THR A 260 -23.63 -19.98 2.06
N LEU A 261 -24.24 -20.77 2.95
CA LEU A 261 -23.59 -21.27 4.16
C LEU A 261 -22.52 -22.33 3.86
N GLU A 262 -22.73 -23.17 2.85
CA GLU A 262 -21.70 -24.10 2.35
C GLU A 262 -20.48 -23.33 1.85
N ILE A 263 -20.69 -22.33 0.99
CA ILE A 263 -19.61 -21.49 0.46
C ILE A 263 -18.92 -20.70 1.59
N PHE A 264 -19.69 -20.17 2.55
CA PHE A 264 -19.15 -19.50 3.72
C PHE A 264 -18.22 -20.41 4.52
N ASN A 265 -18.58 -21.69 4.69
CA ASN A 265 -17.76 -22.62 5.46
C ASN A 265 -16.37 -22.80 4.85
N GLU A 266 -16.28 -22.82 3.52
CA GLU A 266 -14.98 -22.87 2.81
C GLU A 266 -14.09 -21.69 3.22
N PHE A 267 -14.62 -20.46 3.26
CA PHE A 267 -13.81 -19.27 3.59
C PHE A 267 -13.63 -19.00 5.07
N SER A 268 -14.54 -19.48 5.92
CA SER A 268 -14.63 -19.16 7.34
C SER A 268 -13.30 -19.20 8.12
N PRO A 269 -12.35 -20.13 7.87
CA PRO A 269 -11.07 -20.17 8.59
C PRO A 269 -10.15 -18.97 8.33
N TRP A 270 -10.39 -18.22 7.25
CA TRP A 270 -9.56 -17.10 6.81
C TRP A 270 -10.25 -15.74 6.91
N ILE A 271 -11.55 -15.71 7.19
CA ILE A 271 -12.30 -14.45 7.28
C ILE A 271 -11.80 -13.63 8.47
N THR A 272 -11.46 -12.38 8.17
CA THR A 272 -10.98 -11.38 9.14
C THR A 272 -12.04 -10.34 9.48
N HIS A 273 -12.94 -10.06 8.53
CA HIS A 273 -14.01 -9.08 8.71
C HIS A 273 -15.32 -9.62 8.16
N LEU A 274 -16.39 -9.47 8.94
CA LEU A 274 -17.73 -9.87 8.55
C LEU A 274 -18.71 -8.71 8.61
N THR A 275 -19.48 -8.54 7.54
CA THR A 275 -20.57 -7.56 7.46
C THR A 275 -21.91 -8.29 7.41
N PHE A 276 -22.84 -7.87 8.28
CA PHE A 276 -24.21 -8.38 8.36
C PHE A 276 -25.19 -7.22 8.18
N GLY A 277 -25.86 -7.16 7.02
CA GLY A 277 -26.85 -6.13 6.74
C GLY A 277 -28.25 -6.43 7.30
N GLY A 278 -28.85 -5.46 7.99
CA GLY A 278 -30.28 -5.48 8.37
C GLY A 278 -30.70 -6.72 9.16
N ARG A 279 -31.73 -7.44 8.65
CA ARG A 279 -32.31 -8.63 9.29
C ARG A 279 -31.31 -9.78 9.46
N LEU A 280 -30.17 -9.77 8.78
CA LEU A 280 -29.23 -10.87 8.85
C LEU A 280 -28.58 -10.98 10.24
N SER A 281 -28.39 -9.85 10.91
CA SER A 281 -27.88 -9.82 12.28
C SER A 281 -28.84 -10.46 13.30
N GLU A 282 -30.12 -10.60 12.96
CA GLU A 282 -31.15 -11.15 13.84
C GLU A 282 -31.29 -12.68 13.66
N ASP A 283 -30.66 -13.25 12.63
CA ASP A 283 -30.77 -14.68 12.34
C ASP A 283 -30.13 -15.52 13.47
N PRO A 284 -30.78 -16.60 13.95
CA PRO A 284 -30.22 -17.49 14.97
C PRO A 284 -28.84 -18.07 14.61
N SER A 285 -28.51 -18.11 13.31
CA SER A 285 -27.24 -18.62 12.81
C SER A 285 -26.07 -17.63 13.02
N PHE A 286 -26.33 -16.35 13.29
CA PHE A 286 -25.29 -15.32 13.44
C PHE A 286 -24.17 -15.76 14.40
N GLY A 287 -24.53 -16.15 15.62
CA GLY A 287 -23.54 -16.55 16.63
C GLY A 287 -22.77 -17.81 16.24
N ILE A 288 -23.36 -18.69 15.41
CA ILE A 288 -22.69 -19.88 14.87
C ILE A 288 -21.65 -19.46 13.83
N LEU A 289 -21.99 -18.53 12.92
CA LEU A 289 -21.08 -18.06 11.89
C LEU A 289 -19.90 -17.29 12.46
N ILE A 290 -20.13 -16.42 13.44
CA ILE A 290 -19.05 -15.71 14.15
C ILE A 290 -18.06 -16.71 14.75
N LYS A 291 -18.54 -17.78 15.40
CA LYS A 291 -17.68 -18.81 16.00
C LYS A 291 -16.88 -19.65 14.98
N LYS A 292 -17.33 -19.71 13.73
CA LYS A 292 -16.60 -20.40 12.64
C LYS A 292 -15.42 -19.58 12.10
N CYS A 293 -15.29 -18.31 12.49
CA CYS A 293 -14.23 -17.41 12.00
C CYS A 293 -13.15 -17.17 13.07
N PRO A 294 -12.14 -18.06 13.21
CA PRO A 294 -11.12 -17.94 14.25
C PRO A 294 -10.18 -16.74 14.08
N LYS A 295 -10.15 -16.10 12.90
CA LYS A 295 -9.33 -14.93 12.59
C LYS A 295 -10.13 -13.62 12.58
N LEU A 296 -11.39 -13.66 13.02
CA LEU A 296 -12.28 -12.51 12.97
C LEU A 296 -11.79 -11.41 13.92
N ILE A 297 -11.46 -10.26 13.34
CA ILE A 297 -11.01 -9.06 14.06
C ILE A 297 -11.92 -7.87 13.83
N GLY A 298 -12.78 -7.91 12.80
CA GLY A 298 -13.75 -6.85 12.55
C GLY A 298 -15.15 -7.37 12.28
N VAL A 299 -16.15 -6.69 12.83
CA VAL A 299 -17.56 -6.98 12.57
C VAL A 299 -18.28 -5.67 12.24
N ASP A 300 -19.08 -5.72 11.18
CA ASP A 300 -19.92 -4.61 10.74
C ASP A 300 -21.40 -5.00 10.83
N LEU A 301 -22.12 -4.30 11.70
CA LEU A 301 -23.56 -4.46 11.95
C LEU A 301 -24.32 -3.20 11.52
N THR A 302 -23.79 -2.46 10.55
CA THR A 302 -24.39 -1.21 10.08
C THR A 302 -25.84 -1.42 9.63
N SER A 303 -26.72 -0.47 9.97
CA SER A 303 -28.14 -0.47 9.58
C SER A 303 -28.91 -1.70 10.07
N THR A 304 -28.56 -2.23 11.25
CA THR A 304 -29.36 -3.25 11.93
C THR A 304 -30.44 -2.56 12.78
N PHE A 305 -31.71 -2.99 12.65
CA PHE A 305 -32.87 -2.23 13.14
C PHE A 305 -33.62 -2.88 14.30
N GLN A 306 -33.64 -4.22 14.42
CA GLN A 306 -34.29 -4.90 15.55
C GLN A 306 -33.26 -5.43 16.53
N TYR A 307 -33.61 -5.36 17.81
CA TYR A 307 -32.70 -5.68 18.90
C TYR A 307 -32.87 -7.11 19.37
N ILE A 308 -32.00 -7.99 18.88
CA ILE A 308 -31.65 -9.22 19.58
C ILE A 308 -30.24 -8.99 20.11
N ASP A 309 -30.06 -9.02 21.43
CA ASP A 309 -28.76 -8.75 22.03
C ASP A 309 -27.77 -9.87 21.73
N GLN A 310 -26.99 -9.70 20.66
CA GLN A 310 -26.02 -10.69 20.19
C GLN A 310 -24.57 -10.26 20.40
N ILE A 311 -24.34 -9.20 21.19
CA ILE A 311 -22.99 -8.72 21.52
C ILE A 311 -22.16 -9.83 22.20
N ASP A 312 -22.81 -10.71 22.97
CA ASP A 312 -22.15 -11.87 23.63
C ASP A 312 -21.61 -12.91 22.65
N HIS A 313 -22.02 -12.88 21.38
CA HIS A 313 -21.48 -13.76 20.36
C HIS A 313 -20.20 -13.22 19.71
N LEU A 314 -19.92 -11.93 19.85
CA LEU A 314 -18.73 -11.31 19.28
C LEU A 314 -17.46 -11.83 19.97
N PRO A 315 -16.36 -12.05 19.22
CA PRO A 315 -15.14 -12.61 19.78
C PRO A 315 -14.42 -11.58 20.67
N VAL A 316 -13.85 -12.01 21.80
CA VAL A 316 -13.07 -11.15 22.70
C VAL A 316 -11.82 -10.52 22.05
N GLU A 317 -11.37 -11.11 20.94
CA GLU A 317 -10.24 -10.66 20.13
C GLU A 317 -10.61 -9.54 19.13
N LEU A 318 -11.89 -9.14 19.07
CA LEU A 318 -12.37 -8.12 18.13
C LEU A 318 -11.65 -6.78 18.33
N ILE A 319 -11.23 -6.20 17.21
CA ILE A 319 -10.46 -4.95 17.13
C ILE A 319 -11.32 -3.83 16.54
N GLU A 320 -12.15 -4.15 15.55
CA GLU A 320 -12.99 -3.21 14.81
C GLU A 320 -14.48 -3.57 14.96
N LEU A 321 -15.30 -2.59 15.31
CA LEU A 321 -16.74 -2.76 15.40
C LEU A 321 -17.45 -1.57 14.74
N ASN A 322 -18.27 -1.86 13.75
CA ASN A 322 -19.11 -0.87 13.10
C ASN A 322 -20.58 -1.06 13.51
N LEU A 323 -21.13 -0.04 14.16
CA LEU A 323 -22.52 0.04 14.63
C LEU A 323 -23.21 1.28 14.03
N SER A 324 -22.86 1.66 12.81
CA SER A 324 -23.46 2.81 12.14
C SER A 324 -24.96 2.58 11.91
N LEU A 325 -25.76 3.64 12.03
CA LEU A 325 -27.22 3.59 11.76
C LEU A 325 -27.98 2.49 12.53
N CYS A 326 -27.53 2.15 13.75
CA CYS A 326 -28.13 1.12 14.61
C CYS A 326 -29.13 1.71 15.60
N THR A 327 -30.41 1.79 15.22
CA THR A 327 -31.46 2.45 16.00
C THR A 327 -31.74 1.81 17.37
N TRP A 328 -31.30 0.56 17.57
CA TRP A 328 -31.42 -0.16 18.84
C TRP A 328 -30.34 0.20 19.86
N LEU A 329 -29.27 0.90 19.44
CA LEU A 329 -28.13 1.18 20.30
C LEU A 329 -28.54 2.11 21.46
N LYS A 330 -28.02 1.85 22.66
CA LYS A 330 -28.43 2.47 23.94
C LYS A 330 -27.21 2.45 24.86
N PRO A 331 -27.16 3.29 25.91
CA PRO A 331 -26.04 3.34 26.85
C PRO A 331 -25.61 1.96 27.39
N VAL A 332 -26.58 1.08 27.72
CA VAL A 332 -26.31 -0.28 28.24
C VAL A 332 -25.43 -1.14 27.31
N HIS A 333 -25.52 -0.93 25.99
CA HIS A 333 -24.74 -1.70 25.03
C HIS A 333 -23.27 -1.32 25.02
N PHE A 334 -22.94 -0.05 25.25
CA PHE A 334 -21.54 0.40 25.36
C PHE A 334 -20.87 -0.21 26.59
N ASN A 335 -21.62 -0.34 27.69
CA ASN A 335 -21.14 -1.05 28.87
C ASN A 335 -20.82 -2.51 28.55
N LYS A 336 -21.75 -3.20 27.86
CA LYS A 336 -21.56 -4.58 27.42
C LYS A 336 -20.35 -4.72 26.49
N ILE A 337 -20.23 -3.86 25.48
CA ILE A 337 -19.08 -3.78 24.57
C ILE A 337 -17.78 -3.61 25.37
N GLY A 338 -17.71 -2.66 26.30
CA GLY A 338 -16.53 -2.44 27.13
C GLY A 338 -16.15 -3.65 27.98
N SER A 339 -17.14 -4.41 28.47
CA SER A 339 -16.90 -5.62 29.25
C SER A 339 -16.50 -6.85 28.42
N GLN A 340 -17.06 -7.00 27.21
CA GLN A 340 -16.90 -8.19 26.38
C GLN A 340 -15.77 -8.07 25.36
N LEU A 341 -15.44 -6.85 24.92
CA LEU A 341 -14.50 -6.58 23.83
C LEU A 341 -13.29 -5.77 24.35
N PRO A 342 -12.44 -6.36 25.19
CA PRO A 342 -11.34 -5.64 25.85
C PRO A 342 -10.24 -5.18 24.86
N ARG A 343 -10.22 -5.73 23.65
CA ARG A 343 -9.25 -5.39 22.60
C ARG A 343 -9.80 -4.44 21.53
N LEU A 344 -11.03 -3.95 21.70
CA LEU A 344 -11.66 -3.05 20.74
C LEU A 344 -10.89 -1.73 20.65
N LYS A 345 -10.44 -1.40 19.44
CA LYS A 345 -9.66 -0.19 19.14
C LYS A 345 -10.39 0.77 18.21
N SER A 346 -11.24 0.25 17.33
CA SER A 346 -12.01 1.04 16.37
C SER A 346 -13.50 0.84 16.59
N LEU A 347 -14.21 1.94 16.82
CA LEU A 347 -15.66 1.97 16.97
C LEU A 347 -16.25 3.01 16.00
N ILE A 348 -17.11 2.54 15.11
CA ILE A 348 -17.80 3.38 14.13
C ILE A 348 -19.28 3.49 14.54
N LEU A 349 -19.74 4.71 14.79
CA LEU A 349 -21.09 5.03 15.28
C LEU A 349 -21.81 6.00 14.34
N GLU A 350 -21.41 6.06 13.07
CA GLU A 350 -21.91 7.03 12.11
C GLU A 350 -23.45 7.01 12.00
N GLY A 351 -24.05 8.20 11.92
CA GLY A 351 -25.48 8.35 11.66
C GLY A 351 -26.43 7.92 12.78
N ASN A 352 -25.93 7.59 13.98
CA ASN A 352 -26.79 7.24 15.11
C ASN A 352 -27.39 8.47 15.80
N LEU A 353 -28.56 8.92 15.33
CA LEU A 353 -29.17 10.19 15.75
C LEU A 353 -29.83 10.18 17.14
N HIS A 354 -30.07 9.00 17.72
CA HIS A 354 -30.78 8.81 19.00
C HIS A 354 -29.85 8.77 20.22
N LEU A 355 -28.54 8.67 20.01
CA LEU A 355 -27.55 8.64 21.10
C LEU A 355 -27.43 10.01 21.78
N HIS A 356 -27.14 10.00 23.08
CA HIS A 356 -27.11 11.19 23.93
C HIS A 356 -25.99 11.09 24.98
N TYR A 357 -25.83 12.12 25.83
CA TYR A 357 -24.74 12.25 26.81
C TYR A 357 -24.44 10.98 27.66
N GLN A 358 -25.46 10.21 28.05
CA GLN A 358 -25.26 8.96 28.80
C GLN A 358 -24.54 7.89 27.95
N SER A 359 -24.86 7.78 26.66
CA SER A 359 -24.18 6.88 25.73
C SER A 359 -22.68 7.22 25.66
N TRP A 360 -22.36 8.52 25.61
CA TRP A 360 -20.99 9.01 25.53
C TRP A 360 -20.19 8.77 26.82
N GLY A 361 -20.84 8.90 27.98
CA GLY A 361 -20.22 8.55 29.27
C GLY A 361 -19.82 7.08 29.37
N GLU A 362 -20.61 6.17 28.79
CA GLU A 362 -20.31 4.74 28.78
C GLU A 362 -19.14 4.37 27.85
N LEU A 363 -18.71 5.25 26.93
CA LEU A 363 -17.49 5.02 26.14
C LEU A 363 -16.24 4.87 27.03
N SER A 364 -16.27 5.41 28.24
CA SER A 364 -15.19 5.27 29.22
C SER A 364 -14.92 3.82 29.61
N ARG A 365 -15.86 2.89 29.35
CA ARG A 365 -15.71 1.45 29.53
C ARG A 365 -14.87 0.78 28.44
N ILE A 366 -14.68 1.45 27.30
CA ILE A 366 -13.95 0.93 26.13
C ILE A 366 -12.52 1.48 26.17
N HIS A 367 -11.72 0.97 27.11
CA HIS A 367 -10.45 1.59 27.51
C HIS A 367 -9.35 1.62 26.42
N GLN A 368 -9.44 0.75 25.41
CA GLN A 368 -8.45 0.61 24.34
C GLN A 368 -8.83 1.37 23.06
N LEU A 369 -9.87 2.22 23.12
CA LEU A 369 -10.35 2.91 21.94
C LEU A 369 -9.32 3.93 21.41
N ILE A 370 -8.99 3.79 20.13
CA ILE A 370 -8.00 4.58 19.40
C ILE A 370 -8.65 5.32 18.22
N GLN A 371 -9.63 4.70 17.57
CA GLN A 371 -10.37 5.27 16.45
C GLN A 371 -11.85 5.36 16.82
N LEU A 372 -12.43 6.54 16.63
CA LEU A 372 -13.86 6.78 16.84
C LEU A 372 -14.43 7.58 15.67
N ASN A 373 -15.46 7.02 15.03
CA ASN A 373 -16.20 7.74 13.99
C ASN A 373 -17.61 8.07 14.48
N LEU A 374 -17.89 9.37 14.55
CA LEU A 374 -19.16 9.96 14.97
C LEU A 374 -19.72 10.87 13.86
N SER A 375 -19.36 10.62 12.61
CA SER A 375 -19.86 11.37 11.46
C SER A 375 -21.38 11.28 11.39
N ASN A 376 -22.02 12.29 10.81
CA ASN A 376 -23.46 12.36 10.60
C ASN A 376 -24.31 12.19 11.88
N CYS A 377 -23.74 12.42 13.06
CA CYS A 377 -24.43 12.40 14.35
C CYS A 377 -24.85 13.82 14.74
N SER A 378 -25.79 14.39 13.98
CA SER A 378 -26.18 15.82 14.05
C SER A 378 -26.68 16.33 15.42
N GLN A 379 -26.95 15.44 16.36
CA GLN A 379 -27.30 15.78 17.73
C GLN A 379 -26.11 16.11 18.63
N ILE A 380 -24.87 15.71 18.27
CA ILE A 380 -23.65 15.93 19.04
C ILE A 380 -23.35 17.42 19.21
N THR A 381 -23.09 17.84 20.43
CA THR A 381 -22.72 19.22 20.81
C THR A 381 -21.27 19.30 21.32
N ASP A 382 -20.76 20.52 21.53
CA ASP A 382 -19.43 20.72 22.12
C ASP A 382 -19.27 20.05 23.51
N GLU A 383 -20.32 20.08 24.34
CA GLU A 383 -20.30 19.41 25.66
C GLU A 383 -20.26 17.88 25.52
N ASP A 384 -20.90 17.31 24.50
CA ASP A 384 -20.79 15.88 24.21
C ASP A 384 -19.35 15.52 23.79
N ILE A 385 -18.74 16.31 22.90
CA ILE A 385 -17.34 16.12 22.46
C ILE A 385 -16.39 16.16 23.65
N LYS A 386 -16.53 17.14 24.54
CA LYS A 386 -15.74 17.23 25.76
C LYS A 386 -15.84 15.97 26.63
N ASN A 387 -17.04 15.44 26.79
CA ASN A 387 -17.27 14.21 27.56
C ASN A 387 -16.70 12.98 26.85
N ILE A 388 -16.80 12.90 25.52
CA ILE A 388 -16.17 11.85 24.71
C ILE A 388 -14.65 11.89 24.85
N CYS A 389 -14.02 13.06 24.74
CA CYS A 389 -12.57 13.20 24.87
C CYS A 389 -12.07 12.83 26.28
N ARG A 390 -12.84 13.15 27.33
CA ARG A 390 -12.55 12.70 28.71
C ARG A 390 -12.67 11.19 28.87
N ALA A 391 -13.66 10.58 28.23
CA ALA A 391 -13.88 9.15 28.27
C ALA A 391 -12.80 8.37 27.50
N CYS A 392 -12.33 8.92 26.39
CA CYS A 392 -11.40 8.28 25.46
C CYS A 392 -10.12 9.12 25.22
N PRO A 393 -9.26 9.33 26.22
CA PRO A 393 -8.08 10.21 26.09
C PRO A 393 -6.97 9.63 25.18
N ASN A 394 -7.08 8.36 24.80
CA ASN A 394 -6.12 7.67 23.94
C ASN A 394 -6.46 7.75 22.44
N LEU A 395 -7.51 8.49 22.06
CA LEU A 395 -7.89 8.63 20.67
C LEU A 395 -6.72 9.15 19.82
N ASN A 396 -6.48 8.43 18.73
CA ASN A 396 -5.55 8.76 17.67
C ASN A 396 -6.29 9.24 16.42
N GLU A 397 -7.51 8.75 16.21
CA GLU A 397 -8.32 9.10 15.03
C GLU A 397 -9.76 9.43 15.45
N LEU A 398 -10.24 10.60 15.02
CA LEU A 398 -11.58 11.10 15.32
C LEU A 398 -12.23 11.66 14.06
N HIS A 399 -13.42 11.15 13.73
CA HIS A 399 -14.24 11.66 12.62
C HIS A 399 -15.52 12.30 13.13
N LEU A 400 -15.75 13.55 12.72
CA LEU A 400 -16.90 14.37 13.10
C LEU A 400 -17.61 14.95 11.87
N GLU A 401 -17.49 14.31 10.71
CA GLU A 401 -18.03 14.86 9.47
C GLU A 401 -19.52 15.18 9.59
N ALA A 402 -19.93 16.34 9.07
CA ALA A 402 -21.31 16.82 9.03
C ALA A 402 -21.99 17.02 10.40
N ASN A 403 -21.21 17.19 11.48
CA ASN A 403 -21.74 17.55 12.80
C ASN A 403 -21.85 19.08 12.95
N ARG A 404 -23.00 19.65 12.57
CA ARG A 404 -23.21 21.11 12.49
C ARG A 404 -23.26 21.87 13.82
N LYS A 405 -23.33 21.18 14.96
CA LYS A 405 -23.33 21.81 16.30
C LYS A 405 -21.96 21.77 16.97
N VAL A 406 -20.95 21.26 16.27
CA VAL A 406 -19.55 21.26 16.69
C VAL A 406 -18.94 22.60 16.26
N THR A 407 -18.45 23.35 17.24
CA THR A 407 -17.84 24.68 17.05
C THR A 407 -16.36 24.67 17.44
N ASP A 408 -15.73 25.85 17.41
CA ASP A 408 -14.35 26.03 17.87
C ASP A 408 -14.13 25.58 19.33
N PHE A 409 -15.16 25.59 20.19
CA PHE A 409 -15.06 25.11 21.58
C PHE A 409 -14.78 23.60 21.65
N ALA A 410 -15.45 22.80 20.83
CA ALA A 410 -15.15 21.37 20.73
C ALA A 410 -13.71 21.13 20.27
N ILE A 411 -13.22 21.93 19.31
CA ILE A 411 -11.85 21.80 18.81
C ILE A 411 -10.84 22.08 19.92
N ASN A 412 -11.07 23.12 20.72
CA ASN A 412 -10.26 23.40 21.89
C ASN A 412 -10.25 22.20 22.87
N ASP A 413 -11.39 21.60 23.17
CA ASP A 413 -11.44 20.43 24.04
C ASP A 413 -10.72 19.20 23.43
N ILE A 414 -10.89 18.94 22.12
CA ILE A 414 -10.24 17.84 21.40
C ILE A 414 -8.71 17.93 21.51
N VAL A 415 -8.13 19.09 21.16
CA VAL A 415 -6.67 19.23 21.09
C VAL A 415 -6.00 19.19 22.47
N HIS A 416 -6.74 19.50 23.54
CA HIS A 416 -6.22 19.47 24.92
C HIS A 416 -6.45 18.12 25.62
N LEU A 417 -7.56 17.45 25.34
CA LEU A 417 -7.96 16.21 26.05
C LEU A 417 -7.55 14.93 25.31
N CYS A 418 -7.29 15.00 24.00
CA CYS A 418 -6.81 13.88 23.18
C CYS A 418 -5.40 14.17 22.62
N PRO A 419 -4.35 14.21 23.46
CA PRO A 419 -3.00 14.62 23.03
C PRO A 419 -2.35 13.67 22.01
N LYS A 420 -2.87 12.44 21.86
CA LYS A 420 -2.37 11.44 20.92
C LYS A 420 -3.02 11.53 19.53
N LEU A 421 -3.96 12.46 19.32
CA LEU A 421 -4.70 12.57 18.07
C LEU A 421 -3.75 12.87 16.90
N SER A 422 -3.78 12.01 15.88
CA SER A 422 -3.00 12.11 14.65
C SER A 422 -3.88 12.34 13.42
N ILE A 423 -5.14 11.91 13.44
CA ILE A 423 -6.09 12.05 12.34
C ILE A 423 -7.36 12.72 12.85
N LEU A 424 -7.75 13.82 12.22
CA LEU A 424 -8.97 14.54 12.54
C LEU A 424 -9.74 14.88 11.26
N ASN A 425 -10.98 14.41 11.17
CA ASN A 425 -11.89 14.73 10.08
C ASN A 425 -13.03 15.65 10.58
N LEU A 426 -13.06 16.87 10.05
CA LEU A 426 -14.04 17.92 10.35
C LEU A 426 -14.82 18.33 9.10
N ASN A 427 -14.84 17.50 8.06
CA ASN A 427 -15.55 17.81 6.82
C ASN A 427 -16.98 18.27 7.11
N ARG A 428 -17.43 19.32 6.42
CA ARG A 428 -18.81 19.85 6.52
C ARG A 428 -19.22 20.22 7.95
N CYS A 429 -18.28 20.49 8.84
CA CYS A 429 -18.56 21.15 10.12
C CYS A 429 -18.64 22.66 9.85
N GLU A 430 -19.86 23.15 9.64
CA GLU A 430 -20.12 24.50 9.13
C GLU A 430 -19.85 25.60 10.17
N GLU A 431 -19.87 25.29 11.47
CA GLU A 431 -19.66 26.25 12.57
C GLU A 431 -18.19 26.37 13.04
N ILE A 432 -17.26 25.75 12.32
CA ILE A 432 -15.83 25.85 12.59
C ILE A 432 -15.25 27.06 11.87
N SER A 433 -14.48 27.88 12.59
CA SER A 433 -13.91 29.11 12.09
C SER A 433 -12.38 29.12 12.11
N ASP A 434 -11.80 30.26 11.73
CA ASP A 434 -10.37 30.56 11.88
C ASP A 434 -9.81 30.25 13.27
N GLN A 435 -10.61 30.42 14.34
CA GLN A 435 -10.14 30.16 15.71
C GLN A 435 -9.78 28.68 15.90
N ALA A 436 -10.60 27.75 15.42
CA ALA A 436 -10.26 26.31 15.49
C ALA A 436 -8.93 25.99 14.82
N LEU A 437 -8.63 26.59 13.66
CA LEU A 437 -7.35 26.40 12.99
C LEU A 437 -6.17 26.90 13.83
N VAL A 438 -6.35 28.02 14.52
CA VAL A 438 -5.33 28.54 15.45
C VAL A 438 -5.12 27.56 16.60
N GLU A 439 -6.18 27.05 17.21
CA GLU A 439 -6.09 26.07 18.31
C GLU A 439 -5.38 24.78 17.87
N ILE A 440 -5.72 24.24 16.70
CA ILE A 440 -5.05 23.07 16.12
C ILE A 440 -3.56 23.37 15.89
N GLY A 441 -3.28 24.52 15.27
CA GLY A 441 -1.91 24.98 15.01
C GLY A 441 -1.08 25.06 16.29
N MET A 442 -1.66 25.54 17.39
CA MET A 442 -0.96 25.71 18.66
C MET A 442 -0.83 24.41 19.47
N HIS A 443 -1.86 23.57 19.53
CA HIS A 443 -1.96 22.51 20.54
C HIS A 443 -1.97 21.07 20.02
N ALA A 444 -2.33 20.81 18.76
CA ALA A 444 -2.42 19.45 18.20
C ALA A 444 -1.04 18.85 17.79
N PHE A 445 -0.15 18.59 18.75
CA PHE A 445 1.26 18.22 18.51
C PHE A 445 1.52 16.96 17.71
N ASN A 446 0.59 16.02 17.69
CA ASN A 446 0.72 14.75 16.97
C ASN A 446 -0.11 14.70 15.69
N LEU A 447 -0.81 15.78 15.34
CA LEU A 447 -1.69 15.80 14.18
C LEU A 447 -0.87 15.66 12.89
N TYR A 448 -1.18 14.60 12.16
CA TYR A 448 -0.54 14.17 10.93
C TYR A 448 -1.46 14.38 9.73
N ASP A 449 -2.77 14.19 9.91
CA ASP A 449 -3.80 14.31 8.89
C ASP A 449 -4.98 15.15 9.37
N LEU A 450 -5.33 16.18 8.60
CA LEU A 450 -6.50 17.01 8.84
C LEU A 450 -7.34 17.14 7.57
N SER A 451 -8.65 16.90 7.71
CA SER A 451 -9.62 17.09 6.63
C SER A 451 -10.67 18.14 7.03
N LEU A 452 -10.82 19.16 6.19
CA LEU A 452 -11.69 20.33 6.35
C LEU A 452 -12.62 20.51 5.14
N VAL A 453 -12.92 19.44 4.40
CA VAL A 453 -13.67 19.53 3.14
C VAL A 453 -14.98 20.27 3.37
N ARG A 454 -15.22 21.33 2.58
CA ARG A 454 -16.43 22.16 2.67
C ARG A 454 -16.62 22.83 4.05
N CYS A 455 -15.54 23.26 4.70
CA CYS A 455 -15.59 24.17 5.85
C CYS A 455 -15.45 25.62 5.35
N LEU A 456 -16.57 26.34 5.26
CA LEU A 456 -16.67 27.62 4.55
C LEU A 456 -16.30 28.84 5.39
N ASN A 457 -16.23 28.70 6.71
CA ASN A 457 -15.95 29.81 7.64
C ASN A 457 -14.46 29.96 7.99
N ILE A 458 -13.59 29.41 7.14
CA ILE A 458 -12.14 29.40 7.33
C ILE A 458 -11.47 30.21 6.21
N THR A 459 -10.51 31.05 6.58
CA THR A 459 -9.86 32.02 5.70
C THR A 459 -8.38 31.73 5.45
N ASP A 460 -7.86 32.32 4.38
CA ASP A 460 -6.45 32.26 3.98
C ASP A 460 -5.47 32.57 5.14
N PRO A 461 -5.62 33.66 5.92
CA PRO A 461 -4.75 33.94 7.07
C PRO A 461 -4.68 32.81 8.10
N ALA A 462 -5.80 32.17 8.43
CA ALA A 462 -5.83 31.11 9.43
C ALA A 462 -5.22 29.81 8.88
N LEU A 463 -5.50 29.47 7.63
CA LEU A 463 -4.85 28.35 6.94
C LEU A 463 -3.33 28.52 6.91
N TRP A 464 -2.87 29.74 6.57
CA TRP A 464 -1.45 30.07 6.57
C TRP A 464 -0.83 29.91 7.96
N LYS A 465 -1.54 30.34 9.01
CA LYS A 465 -1.06 30.22 10.39
C LYS A 465 -0.99 28.77 10.85
N LEU A 466 -1.99 27.94 10.52
CA LEU A 466 -2.01 26.51 10.80
C LEU A 466 -0.75 25.81 10.28
N VAL A 467 -0.47 25.97 8.98
CA VAL A 467 0.65 25.25 8.33
C VAL A 467 2.02 25.73 8.83
N ASN A 468 2.14 26.99 9.26
CA ASN A 468 3.37 27.51 9.85
C ASN A 468 3.61 27.01 11.28
N LEU A 469 2.54 26.80 12.06
CA LEU A 469 2.67 26.34 13.45
C LEU A 469 2.79 24.81 13.55
N ARG A 470 2.19 24.06 12.62
CA ARG A 470 2.08 22.60 12.71
C ARG A 470 2.97 21.86 11.72
N TYR A 471 4.25 21.69 12.08
CA TYR A 471 5.23 20.96 11.26
C TYR A 471 5.02 19.43 11.15
N THR A 472 4.19 18.85 12.02
CA THR A 472 3.87 17.41 12.00
C THR A 472 2.82 17.07 10.94
N LEU A 473 2.08 18.06 10.46
CA LEU A 473 1.04 17.86 9.47
C LEU A 473 1.67 17.41 8.15
N ARG A 474 1.16 16.30 7.61
CA ARG A 474 1.66 15.68 6.39
C ARG A 474 0.59 15.55 5.33
N ARG A 475 -0.68 15.48 5.73
CA ARG A 475 -1.83 15.51 4.82
C ARG A 475 -2.81 16.58 5.27
N LEU A 476 -3.23 17.42 4.32
CA LEU A 476 -4.23 18.45 4.54
C LEU A 476 -5.23 18.43 3.38
N ASN A 477 -6.47 18.13 3.70
CA ASN A 477 -7.56 18.09 2.72
C ASN A 477 -8.51 19.29 2.92
N ILE A 478 -8.52 20.18 1.94
CA ILE A 478 -9.26 21.45 1.94
C ILE A 478 -10.16 21.59 0.71
N LYS A 479 -10.47 20.47 0.04
CA LYS A 479 -11.36 20.46 -1.11
C LYS A 479 -12.67 21.18 -0.81
N ALA A 480 -13.17 21.91 -1.81
CA ALA A 480 -14.42 22.67 -1.71
C ALA A 480 -14.47 23.68 -0.54
N CYS A 481 -13.31 24.21 -0.14
CA CYS A 481 -13.20 25.40 0.70
C CYS A 481 -12.85 26.62 -0.17
N ASP A 482 -13.15 27.81 0.31
CA ASP A 482 -12.97 29.06 -0.44
C ASP A 482 -11.58 29.69 -0.19
N PHE A 483 -10.51 28.94 -0.45
CA PHE A 483 -9.12 29.42 -0.34
C PHE A 483 -8.59 30.01 -1.65
N SER A 484 -7.77 31.06 -1.58
CA SER A 484 -7.22 31.67 -2.79
C SER A 484 -6.13 30.79 -3.44
N LEU A 485 -6.09 30.74 -4.78
CA LEU A 485 -5.03 30.04 -5.51
C LEU A 485 -3.63 30.50 -5.10
N MET A 486 -3.47 31.79 -4.83
CA MET A 486 -2.21 32.37 -4.35
C MET A 486 -1.76 31.75 -3.02
N MET A 487 -2.68 31.53 -2.07
CA MET A 487 -2.38 30.88 -0.80
C MET A 487 -1.93 29.43 -1.01
N ILE A 488 -2.66 28.69 -1.84
CA ILE A 488 -2.39 27.28 -2.15
C ILE A 488 -1.01 27.10 -2.79
N GLU A 489 -0.68 27.92 -3.79
CA GLU A 489 0.64 27.90 -4.42
C GLU A 489 1.75 28.26 -3.44
N LYS A 490 1.52 29.24 -2.57
CA LYS A 490 2.46 29.64 -1.53
C LYS A 490 2.74 28.48 -0.56
N ILE A 491 1.71 27.75 -0.13
CA ILE A 491 1.85 26.57 0.75
C ILE A 491 2.64 25.47 0.03
N ARG A 492 2.28 25.12 -1.21
CA ARG A 492 3.01 24.09 -1.98
C ARG A 492 4.50 24.42 -2.14
N LYS A 493 4.82 25.69 -2.37
CA LYS A 493 6.20 26.15 -2.54
C LYS A 493 7.01 26.11 -1.23
N GLN A 494 6.40 26.48 -0.10
CA GLN A 494 7.11 26.55 1.19
C GLN A 494 7.09 25.22 1.97
N PHE A 495 6.13 24.35 1.69
CA PHE A 495 5.94 23.07 2.38
C PHE A 495 5.79 21.91 1.37
N PRO A 496 6.83 21.59 0.58
CA PRO A 496 6.75 20.56 -0.47
C PRO A 496 6.50 19.14 0.06
N GLY A 497 6.73 18.89 1.34
CA GLY A 497 6.45 17.61 2.01
C GLY A 497 5.04 17.49 2.61
N LEU A 498 4.20 18.52 2.47
CA LEU A 498 2.78 18.49 2.85
C LEU A 498 1.96 18.07 1.64
N GLU A 499 1.27 16.94 1.74
CA GLU A 499 0.29 16.51 0.76
C GLU A 499 -0.97 17.37 0.90
N LEU A 500 -1.10 18.36 0.01
CA LEU A 500 -2.23 19.28 -0.03
C LEU A 500 -3.27 18.85 -1.07
N LEU A 501 -4.41 18.36 -0.59
CA LEU A 501 -5.57 18.01 -1.41
C LEU A 501 -6.51 19.23 -1.45
N ASN A 502 -6.58 19.91 -2.60
CA ASN A 502 -7.40 21.11 -2.82
C ASN A 502 -8.27 20.92 -4.06
#